data_AF-F8EXI1-F1
#
_entry.id   AF-F8EXI1-F1
#
_cell.length_a   1.000
_cell.length_b   1.000
_cell.length_c   1.000
_cell.angle_alpha   90.00
_cell.angle_beta   90.00
_cell.angle_gamma   90.00
#
_symmetry.space_group_name_H-M   'P 1'
#
loop_
_entity.id
_entity.type
_entity.pdbx_description
1 polymer ?
#
loop_
_entity_poly.entity_id
_entity_poly.type
_entity_poly.pdbx_seq_one_letter_code
_entity_poly.pdbx_strand_id
1 'polypeptide(L)'
;MKRWAKKFLVFSSLISLPLLCTNCVSIPWSGSTAWDRDKVQYNRSGVSIEIGNISVDKALGAGSVQAELERIAKLIILEYGYQVAGEGQPAQYRLELQAVEREYLDGWQSRRSIAIDGWLWERKDSTVLSQRPLAVGRALSVSGKSLSSSRDLEMLLRKALTPLFNRDLGL
;
A
#
# COMPACT_ATOMS: atom_id res chain seq x y z
N MET A 1 58.65 -36.65 35.64
CA MET A 1 57.41 -36.86 34.84
C MET A 1 56.22 -36.39 35.66
N LYS A 2 55.51 -35.35 35.20
CA LYS A 2 54.13 -34.91 35.58
C LYS A 2 53.94 -33.44 35.11
N ARG A 3 54.27 -33.19 33.83
CA ARG A 3 54.02 -31.92 33.11
C ARG A 3 52.55 -31.79 32.62
N TRP A 4 51.64 -32.62 33.14
CA TRP A 4 50.31 -32.85 32.55
C TRP A 4 49.12 -32.36 33.41
N ALA A 5 49.35 -31.80 34.60
CA ALA A 5 48.25 -31.40 35.48
C ALA A 5 47.84 -29.91 35.38
N LYS A 6 48.65 -29.05 34.75
CA LYS A 6 48.33 -27.60 34.65
C LYS A 6 47.62 -27.19 33.35
N LYS A 7 47.36 -28.12 32.44
CA LYS A 7 46.62 -27.85 31.19
C LYS A 7 45.10 -28.05 31.31
N PHE A 8 44.61 -28.63 32.41
CA PHE A 8 43.19 -28.97 32.54
C PHE A 8 42.30 -27.91 33.20
N LEU A 9 42.88 -26.91 33.88
CA LEU A 9 42.09 -25.91 34.61
C LEU A 9 41.83 -24.61 33.82
N VAL A 10 42.57 -24.35 32.74
CA VAL A 10 42.30 -23.22 31.82
C VAL A 10 41.32 -23.61 30.70
N PHE A 11 41.10 -24.91 30.50
CA PHE A 11 40.15 -25.42 29.49
C PHE A 11 38.68 -25.44 29.98
N SER A 12 38.44 -25.28 31.29
CA SER A 12 37.07 -25.32 31.85
C SER A 12 36.39 -23.94 31.96
N SER A 13 37.13 -22.84 31.80
CA SER A 13 36.58 -21.47 31.86
C SER A 13 36.42 -20.80 30.49
N LEU A 14 36.68 -21.53 29.40
CA LEU A 14 36.51 -21.06 28.01
C LEU A 14 35.35 -21.76 27.27
N ILE A 15 34.61 -22.65 27.95
CA ILE A 15 33.49 -23.42 27.38
C ILE A 15 32.12 -22.84 27.81
N SER A 16 32.09 -21.82 28.67
CA SER A 16 30.85 -21.20 29.17
C SER A 16 30.48 -19.87 28.52
N LEU A 17 31.17 -19.43 27.44
CA LEU A 17 30.87 -18.17 26.74
C LEU A 17 30.82 -18.32 25.21
N PRO A 18 29.91 -19.16 24.68
CA PRO A 18 29.14 -18.69 23.53
C PRO A 18 27.69 -19.20 23.59
N LEU A 19 26.97 -18.97 24.69
CA LEU A 19 25.53 -19.27 24.81
C LEU A 19 24.64 -18.02 24.80
N LEU A 20 25.21 -16.84 24.52
CA LEU A 20 24.49 -15.57 24.36
C LEU A 20 24.50 -15.03 22.92
N CYS A 21 25.02 -15.79 21.95
CA CYS A 21 25.04 -15.40 20.53
C CYS A 21 24.15 -16.27 19.63
N THR A 22 23.36 -17.19 20.20
CA THR A 22 22.46 -18.08 19.44
C THR A 22 21.02 -17.81 19.82
N ASN A 23 20.58 -16.59 19.53
CA ASN A 23 19.20 -16.29 19.09
C ASN A 23 19.20 -14.98 18.30
N CYS A 24 20.20 -14.79 17.44
CA CYS A 24 19.91 -14.21 16.13
C CYS A 24 19.21 -15.33 15.34
N VAL A 25 17.97 -15.66 15.75
CA VAL A 25 17.01 -16.18 14.79
C VAL A 25 16.98 -15.06 13.77
N SER A 26 17.69 -15.25 12.67
CA SER A 26 17.30 -14.66 11.42
C SER A 26 15.80 -14.83 11.40
N ILE A 27 15.06 -13.74 11.67
CA ILE A 27 13.67 -13.64 11.25
C ILE A 27 13.76 -14.23 9.87
N PRO A 28 13.14 -15.41 9.59
CA PRO A 28 13.14 -15.86 8.23
C PRO A 28 12.54 -14.66 7.54
N TRP A 29 13.38 -13.98 6.74
CA TRP A 29 12.92 -13.03 5.79
C TRP A 29 12.12 -13.97 4.91
N SER A 30 10.85 -14.16 5.29
CA SER A 30 9.86 -14.76 4.45
C SER A 30 9.92 -13.79 3.31
N GLY A 31 10.67 -14.20 2.28
CA GLY A 31 10.78 -13.45 1.07
C GLY A 31 9.37 -13.04 0.70
N SER A 32 9.29 -11.94 0.00
CA SER A 32 8.13 -11.49 -0.75
C SER A 32 7.31 -12.60 -1.48
N THR A 33 7.77 -13.85 -1.52
CA THR A 33 7.04 -15.06 -1.88
C THR A 33 5.86 -15.42 -0.96
N ALA A 34 5.77 -14.93 0.28
CA ALA A 34 4.57 -15.11 1.11
C ALA A 34 3.39 -14.18 0.71
N TRP A 35 3.65 -13.15 -0.10
CA TRP A 35 2.59 -12.39 -0.79
C TRP A 35 2.18 -13.03 -2.12
N ASP A 36 3.00 -13.98 -2.61
CA ASP A 36 2.87 -14.57 -3.95
C ASP A 36 2.30 -15.99 -3.91
N ARG A 37 2.29 -16.65 -2.74
CA ARG A 37 1.52 -17.87 -2.50
C ARG A 37 0.13 -17.51 -1.98
N ASP A 38 -0.88 -17.89 -2.75
CA ASP A 38 -2.32 -17.79 -2.51
C ASP A 38 -3.05 -16.55 -3.04
N LYS A 39 -2.60 -15.99 -4.18
CA LYS A 39 -3.49 -15.29 -5.14
C LYS A 39 -4.43 -16.25 -5.90
N VAL A 40 -4.74 -17.41 -5.32
CA VAL A 40 -5.96 -18.12 -5.67
C VAL A 40 -7.09 -17.28 -5.09
N GLN A 41 -7.69 -16.43 -5.92
CA GLN A 41 -9.08 -16.63 -6.33
C GLN A 41 -10.06 -17.14 -5.23
N TYR A 42 -9.95 -16.62 -4.01
CA TYR A 42 -10.88 -16.80 -2.89
C TYR A 42 -11.40 -15.41 -2.52
N ASN A 43 -12.26 -14.77 -3.32
CA ASN A 43 -13.67 -15.11 -3.57
C ASN A 43 -14.56 -14.78 -2.36
N ARG A 44 -14.71 -13.48 -2.04
CA ARG A 44 -16.09 -12.96 -1.98
C ARG A 44 -16.59 -13.00 -3.42
N SER A 45 -17.51 -13.93 -3.71
CA SER A 45 -18.22 -13.94 -4.98
C SER A 45 -19.07 -12.68 -5.05
N GLY A 46 -18.78 -11.80 -5.99
CA GLY A 46 -19.67 -10.70 -6.28
C GLY A 46 -18.98 -9.57 -7.01
N VAL A 47 -18.07 -8.87 -6.33
CA VAL A 47 -17.70 -7.50 -6.71
C VAL A 47 -16.26 -7.37 -7.22
N SER A 48 -16.11 -7.05 -8.50
CA SER A 48 -14.83 -6.74 -9.17
C SER A 48 -14.74 -5.26 -9.54
N ILE A 49 -13.58 -4.67 -9.25
CA ILE A 49 -13.25 -3.27 -9.46
C ILE A 49 -12.06 -3.18 -10.41
N GLU A 50 -12.25 -2.54 -11.56
CA GLU A 50 -11.17 -2.15 -12.46
C GLU A 50 -10.57 -0.84 -11.98
N ILE A 51 -9.25 -0.73 -12.00
CA ILE A 51 -8.59 0.57 -11.86
C ILE A 51 -8.55 1.22 -13.22
N GLY A 52 -9.29 2.33 -13.35
CA GLY A 52 -9.35 3.13 -14.55
C GLY A 52 -8.26 4.19 -14.58
N ASN A 53 -8.65 5.42 -14.88
CA ASN A 53 -7.70 6.52 -14.99
C ASN A 53 -7.13 6.88 -13.61
N ILE A 54 -5.79 6.97 -13.53
CA ILE A 54 -5.09 7.57 -12.41
C ILE A 54 -4.30 8.76 -12.93
N SER A 55 -4.56 9.93 -12.36
CA SER A 55 -3.87 11.17 -12.71
C SER A 55 -3.16 11.78 -11.51
N VAL A 56 -1.96 12.31 -11.72
CA VAL A 56 -1.18 13.00 -10.70
C VAL A 56 -0.73 14.35 -11.25
N ASP A 57 -1.22 15.44 -10.65
CA ASP A 57 -0.79 16.80 -10.94
C ASP A 57 0.25 17.24 -9.90
N LYS A 58 1.52 17.09 -10.28
CA LYS A 58 2.69 17.44 -9.47
C LYS A 58 3.84 17.85 -10.37
N ALA A 59 4.60 18.86 -9.96
CA ALA A 59 5.71 19.42 -10.75
C ALA A 59 6.81 18.40 -11.11
N LEU A 60 7.18 17.51 -10.19
CA LEU A 60 8.23 16.50 -10.39
C LEU A 60 7.81 15.16 -9.78
N GLY A 61 8.18 14.06 -10.44
CA GLY A 61 7.91 12.71 -9.94
C GLY A 61 6.44 12.27 -10.05
N ALA A 62 5.64 12.89 -10.93
CA ALA A 62 4.24 12.50 -11.13
C ALA A 62 4.10 11.01 -11.51
N GLY A 63 4.95 10.50 -12.41
CA GLY A 63 4.88 9.11 -12.86
C GLY A 63 5.21 8.08 -11.76
N SER A 64 6.19 8.36 -10.89
CA SER A 64 6.50 7.46 -9.77
C SER A 64 5.40 7.49 -8.71
N VAL A 65 4.83 8.66 -8.42
CA VAL A 65 3.68 8.79 -7.53
C VAL A 65 2.45 8.09 -8.11
N GLN A 66 2.22 8.18 -9.42
CA GLN A 66 1.11 7.50 -10.10
C GLN A 66 1.20 5.98 -9.97
N ALA A 67 2.37 5.40 -10.25
CA ALA A 67 2.59 3.96 -10.11
C ALA A 67 2.40 3.48 -8.66
N GLU A 68 2.88 4.27 -7.69
CA GLU A 68 2.71 3.96 -6.27
C GLU A 68 1.25 4.08 -5.83
N LEU A 69 0.53 5.12 -6.29
CA LEU A 69 -0.90 5.30 -6.02
C LEU A 69 -1.70 4.11 -6.54
N GLU A 70 -1.42 3.65 -7.76
CA GLU A 70 -2.04 2.46 -8.34
C GLU A 70 -1.78 1.21 -7.50
N ARG A 71 -0.52 0.97 -7.13
CA ARG A 71 -0.12 -0.18 -6.33
C ARG A 71 -0.83 -0.20 -4.98
N ILE A 72 -0.87 0.94 -4.28
CA ILE A 72 -1.55 1.06 -2.98
C ILE A 72 -3.06 0.91 -3.15
N ALA A 73 -3.66 1.50 -4.18
CA ALA A 73 -5.11 1.35 -4.45
C ALA A 73 -5.49 -0.13 -4.63
N LYS A 74 -4.70 -0.90 -5.40
CA LYS A 74 -4.91 -2.36 -5.55
C LYS A 74 -4.90 -3.08 -4.21
N LEU A 75 -3.93 -2.74 -3.34
CA LEU A 75 -3.84 -3.35 -2.01
C LEU A 75 -5.04 -3.02 -1.14
N ILE A 76 -5.51 -1.75 -1.16
CA ILE A 76 -6.68 -1.34 -0.39
C ILE A 76 -7.95 -2.04 -0.90
N ILE A 77 -8.15 -2.16 -2.21
CA ILE A 77 -9.30 -2.90 -2.79
C ILE A 77 -9.34 -4.34 -2.25
N LEU A 78 -8.20 -5.03 -2.25
CA LEU A 78 -8.06 -6.38 -1.73
C LEU A 78 -8.30 -6.45 -0.21
N GLU A 79 -7.81 -5.47 0.54
CA GLU A 79 -8.01 -5.38 2.00
C GLU A 79 -9.49 -5.23 2.38
N TYR A 80 -10.28 -4.51 1.57
CA TYR A 80 -11.73 -4.41 1.73
C TYR A 80 -12.50 -5.65 1.20
N GLY A 81 -11.79 -6.66 0.68
CA GLY A 81 -12.37 -7.93 0.24
C GLY A 81 -12.95 -7.92 -1.17
N TYR A 82 -12.64 -6.91 -1.99
CA TYR A 82 -13.05 -6.82 -3.39
C TYR A 82 -11.99 -7.41 -4.34
N GLN A 83 -12.40 -7.79 -5.54
CA GLN A 83 -11.47 -8.27 -6.57
C GLN A 83 -10.95 -7.11 -7.42
N VAL A 84 -9.67 -7.14 -7.79
CA VAL A 84 -9.10 -6.21 -8.77
C VAL A 84 -9.19 -6.86 -10.15
N ALA A 85 -9.96 -6.27 -11.06
CA ALA A 85 -10.04 -6.74 -12.43
C ALA A 85 -8.74 -6.45 -13.19
N GLY A 86 -8.23 -7.45 -13.90
CA GLY A 86 -7.13 -7.29 -14.84
C GLY A 86 -7.54 -6.51 -16.09
N GLU A 87 -6.56 -6.07 -16.88
CA GLU A 87 -6.82 -5.40 -18.14
C GLU A 87 -7.67 -6.28 -19.07
N GLY A 88 -8.75 -5.72 -19.61
CA GLY A 88 -9.70 -6.43 -20.48
C GLY A 88 -10.64 -7.42 -19.77
N GLN A 89 -10.57 -7.55 -18.44
CA GLN A 89 -11.50 -8.40 -17.68
C GLN A 89 -12.79 -7.64 -17.36
N PRO A 90 -13.95 -8.33 -17.33
CA PRO A 90 -15.21 -7.69 -16.94
C PRO A 90 -15.17 -7.27 -15.45
N ALA A 91 -15.46 -5.99 -15.20
CA ALA A 91 -15.57 -5.42 -13.86
C ALA A 91 -16.93 -4.74 -13.66
N GLN A 92 -17.61 -4.94 -12.53
CA GLN A 92 -18.85 -4.21 -12.26
C GLN A 92 -18.61 -2.76 -11.88
N TYR A 93 -17.44 -2.46 -11.33
CA TYR A 93 -17.07 -1.10 -10.95
C TYR A 93 -15.76 -0.67 -11.57
N ARG A 94 -15.60 0.64 -11.71
CA ARG A 94 -14.36 1.28 -12.11
C ARG A 94 -13.98 2.32 -11.08
N LEU A 95 -12.77 2.23 -10.55
CA LEU A 95 -12.19 3.23 -9.66
C LEU A 95 -11.31 4.17 -10.47
N GLU A 96 -11.55 5.47 -10.36
CA GLU A 96 -10.69 6.51 -10.91
C GLU A 96 -10.13 7.37 -9.79
N LEU A 97 -8.86 7.78 -9.93
CA LEU A 97 -8.14 8.53 -8.91
C LEU A 97 -7.49 9.78 -9.51
N GLN A 98 -7.51 10.86 -8.74
CA GLN A 98 -6.74 12.05 -9.03
C GLN A 98 -6.00 12.50 -7.77
N ALA A 99 -4.69 12.69 -7.90
CA ALA A 99 -3.89 13.32 -6.86
C ALA A 99 -3.37 14.68 -7.35
N VAL A 100 -3.44 15.70 -6.51
CA VAL A 100 -2.95 17.05 -6.80
C VAL A 100 -2.05 17.50 -5.66
N GLU A 101 -0.85 17.96 -5.99
CA GLU A 101 0.08 18.59 -5.04
C GLU A 101 0.41 20.01 -5.52
N ARG A 102 0.14 21.00 -4.67
CA ARG A 102 0.47 22.41 -4.90
C ARG A 102 1.41 22.90 -3.82
N GLU A 103 2.53 23.46 -4.24
CA GLU A 103 3.45 24.17 -3.36
C GLU A 103 3.14 25.67 -3.38
N TYR A 104 3.15 26.31 -2.22
CA TYR A 104 2.88 27.74 -2.07
C TYR A 104 3.67 28.31 -0.90
N LEU A 105 3.89 29.63 -0.92
CA LEU A 105 4.56 30.33 0.16
C LEU A 105 3.53 30.84 1.19
N ASP A 106 3.81 30.58 2.46
CA ASP A 106 3.06 31.11 3.61
C ASP A 106 4.05 31.87 4.50
N GLY A 107 4.14 33.18 4.26
CA GLY A 107 5.23 34.02 4.78
C GLY A 107 6.60 33.59 4.20
N TRP A 108 7.56 33.29 5.07
CA TRP A 108 8.89 32.80 4.70
C TRP A 108 8.98 31.27 4.61
N GLN A 109 7.88 30.55 4.87
CA GLN A 109 7.86 29.09 4.85
C GLN A 109 7.23 28.58 3.55
N SER A 110 7.85 27.59 2.92
CA SER A 110 7.19 26.81 1.87
C SER A 110 6.23 25.80 2.51
N ARG A 111 5.00 25.75 1.99
CA ARG A 111 3.96 24.80 2.39
C ARG A 111 3.44 24.06 1.16
N ARG A 112 2.87 22.89 1.41
CA ARG A 112 2.26 22.07 0.38
C ARG A 112 0.82 21.73 0.75
N SER A 113 -0.05 21.83 -0.25
CA SER A 113 -1.42 21.34 -0.19
C SER A 113 -1.52 20.10 -1.07
N ILE A 114 -2.03 19.02 -0.49
CA ILE A 114 -2.23 17.74 -1.16
C ILE A 114 -3.71 17.40 -1.13
N ALA A 115 -4.24 17.04 -2.29
CA ALA A 115 -5.58 16.49 -2.45
C ALA A 115 -5.51 15.13 -3.14
N ILE A 116 -6.29 14.16 -2.66
CA ILE A 116 -6.55 12.91 -3.37
C ILE A 116 -8.06 12.75 -3.47
N ASP A 117 -8.53 12.62 -4.70
CA ASP A 117 -9.91 12.38 -5.07
C ASP A 117 -10.05 10.98 -5.65
N GLY A 118 -11.14 10.31 -5.27
CA GLY A 118 -11.52 9.01 -5.81
C GLY A 118 -12.97 8.99 -6.21
N TRP A 119 -13.23 8.42 -7.37
CA TRP A 119 -14.57 8.21 -7.92
C TRP A 119 -14.77 6.72 -8.19
N LEU A 120 -15.81 6.16 -7.61
CA LEU A 120 -16.25 4.81 -7.92
C LEU A 120 -17.44 4.89 -8.88
N TRP A 121 -17.27 4.34 -10.06
CA TRP A 121 -18.29 4.30 -11.10
C TRP A 121 -18.89 2.90 -11.18
N GLU A 122 -20.22 2.83 -11.26
CA GLU A 122 -20.90 1.60 -11.66
C GLU A 122 -20.81 1.44 -13.17
N ARG A 123 -20.51 0.23 -13.62
CA ARG A 123 -20.44 -0.15 -15.01
C ARG A 123 -21.72 -0.91 -15.38
N LYS A 124 -22.47 -0.39 -16.35
CA LYS A 124 -23.71 -1.03 -16.83
C LYS A 124 -23.43 -2.14 -17.84
N ASP A 125 -22.41 -1.94 -18.68
CA ASP A 125 -21.89 -2.88 -19.68
C ASP A 125 -20.36 -2.74 -19.73
N SER A 126 -19.62 -3.72 -20.27
CA SER A 126 -18.14 -3.76 -20.26
C SER A 126 -17.42 -2.49 -20.70
N THR A 127 -18.09 -1.61 -21.46
CA THR A 127 -17.56 -0.33 -21.98
C THR A 127 -18.25 0.93 -21.46
N VAL A 128 -19.42 0.84 -20.80
CA VAL A 128 -20.26 2.00 -20.48
C VAL A 128 -20.30 2.27 -18.97
N LEU A 129 -19.75 3.41 -18.57
CA LEU A 129 -19.87 3.93 -17.22
C LEU A 129 -21.23 4.61 -17.01
N SER A 130 -21.73 4.52 -15.78
CA SER A 130 -22.84 5.33 -15.29
C SER A 130 -22.59 6.84 -15.50
N GLN A 131 -23.66 7.60 -15.70
CA GLN A 131 -23.58 9.06 -15.91
C GLN A 131 -23.06 9.82 -14.69
N ARG A 132 -23.11 9.20 -13.50
CA ARG A 132 -22.69 9.79 -12.23
C ARG A 132 -21.94 8.73 -11.43
N PRO A 133 -20.90 9.11 -10.68
CA PRO A 133 -20.19 8.17 -9.83
C PRO A 133 -21.14 7.66 -8.74
N LEU A 134 -21.06 6.36 -8.45
CA LEU A 134 -21.78 5.72 -7.37
C LEU A 134 -21.35 6.30 -6.03
N ALA A 135 -20.05 6.55 -5.86
CA ALA A 135 -19.48 7.14 -4.66
C ALA A 135 -18.29 8.04 -5.01
N VAL A 136 -18.09 9.06 -4.18
CA VAL A 136 -16.96 9.99 -4.29
C VAL A 136 -16.33 10.14 -2.92
N GLY A 137 -15.02 10.18 -2.88
CA GLY A 137 -14.25 10.38 -1.67
C GLY A 137 -13.08 11.32 -1.92
N ARG A 138 -12.79 12.16 -0.93
CA ARG A 138 -11.73 13.16 -0.99
C ARG A 138 -10.96 13.15 0.33
N ALA A 139 -9.64 13.22 0.23
CA ALA A 139 -8.75 13.50 1.34
C ALA A 139 -7.92 14.76 1.03
N LEU A 140 -7.80 15.63 2.02
CA LEU A 140 -7.02 16.87 1.94
C LEU A 140 -6.00 16.91 3.07
N SER A 141 -4.82 17.43 2.78
CA SER A 141 -3.77 17.67 3.77
C SER A 141 -2.97 18.90 3.41
N VAL A 142 -2.82 19.81 4.37
CA VAL A 142 -1.98 21.00 4.27
C VAL A 142 -0.84 20.86 5.26
N SER A 143 0.39 20.71 4.76
CA SER A 143 1.59 20.53 5.59
C SER A 143 2.88 20.69 4.77
N GLY A 144 4.05 20.54 5.40
CA GLY A 144 5.32 20.39 4.66
C GLY A 144 5.51 19.03 3.97
N LYS A 145 4.50 18.13 4.04
CA LYS A 145 4.56 16.78 3.46
C LYS A 145 4.42 16.82 1.94
N SER A 146 4.80 15.72 1.28
CA SER A 146 4.74 15.58 -0.17
C SER A 146 4.16 14.21 -0.52
N LEU A 147 3.50 14.10 -1.68
CA LEU A 147 3.03 12.82 -2.24
C LEU A 147 4.15 11.82 -2.51
N SER A 148 5.42 12.26 -2.49
CA SER A 148 6.58 11.37 -2.61
C SER A 148 6.77 10.45 -1.39
N SER A 149 6.11 10.74 -0.26
CA SER A 149 6.11 9.88 0.92
C SER A 149 5.05 8.79 0.78
N SER A 150 5.47 7.53 0.56
CA SER A 150 4.55 6.40 0.43
C SER A 150 3.59 6.27 1.63
N ARG A 151 4.07 6.57 2.84
CA ARG A 151 3.25 6.52 4.06
C ARG A 151 2.14 7.58 4.07
N ASP A 152 2.46 8.81 3.67
CA ASP A 152 1.47 9.88 3.62
C ASP A 152 0.48 9.66 2.47
N LEU A 153 0.98 9.16 1.34
CA LEU A 153 0.18 8.76 0.20
C LEU A 153 -0.83 7.67 0.59
N GLU A 154 -0.39 6.60 1.25
CA GLU A 154 -1.25 5.52 1.72
C GLU A 154 -2.33 6.06 2.68
N MET A 155 -1.94 6.84 3.68
CA MET A 155 -2.88 7.37 4.67
C MET A 155 -3.94 8.29 4.02
N LEU A 156 -3.55 9.13 3.08
CA LEU A 156 -4.48 10.01 2.37
C LEU A 156 -5.38 9.21 1.43
N LEU A 157 -4.81 8.24 0.71
CA LEU A 157 -5.58 7.39 -0.19
C LEU A 157 -6.60 6.54 0.59
N ARG A 158 -6.22 5.98 1.75
CA ARG A 158 -7.15 5.29 2.64
C ARG A 158 -8.32 6.18 3.05
N LYS A 159 -8.04 7.42 3.46
CA LYS A 159 -9.09 8.40 3.82
C LYS A 159 -10.01 8.71 2.63
N ALA A 160 -9.46 8.84 1.42
CA ALA A 160 -10.25 9.08 0.22
C ALA A 160 -11.09 7.85 -0.19
N LEU A 161 -10.56 6.63 -0.03
CA LEU A 161 -11.22 5.41 -0.49
C LEU A 161 -12.21 4.80 0.52
N THR A 162 -12.01 5.01 1.82
CA THR A 162 -12.92 4.54 2.87
C THR A 162 -14.40 4.85 2.57
N PRO A 163 -14.81 6.08 2.21
CA PRO A 163 -16.22 6.36 1.89
C PRO A 163 -16.72 5.67 0.60
N LEU A 164 -15.83 5.27 -0.31
CA LEU A 164 -16.20 4.53 -1.52
C LEU A 164 -16.56 3.07 -1.21
N PHE A 165 -15.86 2.47 -0.24
CA PHE A 165 -15.97 1.05 0.09
C PHE A 165 -16.85 0.75 1.29
N ASN A 166 -17.13 1.75 2.13
CA ASN A 166 -18.08 1.64 3.26
C ASN A 166 -19.55 1.65 2.82
N ARG A 167 -19.84 1.97 1.55
CA ARG A 167 -21.15 1.69 0.98
C ARG A 167 -21.17 0.21 0.64
N ASP A 168 -22.11 -0.55 1.19
CA ASP A 168 -22.31 -1.93 0.76
C ASP A 168 -22.53 -1.94 -0.76
N LEU A 169 -21.51 -2.39 -1.50
CA LEU A 169 -21.55 -2.52 -2.96
C LEU A 169 -22.37 -3.75 -3.39
N GLY A 170 -23.34 -4.16 -2.57
CA GLY A 170 -24.24 -5.29 -2.79
C GLY A 170 -23.88 -6.57 -2.01
N LEU A 171 -23.92 -6.50 -0.67
CA LEU A 171 -24.23 -7.65 0.19
C LEU A 171 -25.68 -7.57 0.66
#